data_AF-A0A519HJN0-F1
#
_entry.id   AF-A0A519HJN0-F1
#
_cell.length_a   1.000
_cell.length_b   1.000
_cell.length_c   1.000
_cell.angle_alpha   90.00
_cell.angle_beta   90.00
_cell.angle_gamma   90.00
#
_symmetry.space_group_name_H-M   'P 1'
#
loop_
_entity.id
_entity.type
_entity.pdbx_description
1 polymer ?
#
loop_
_entity_poly.entity_id
_entity_poly.type
_entity_poly.pdbx_seq_one_letter_code
_entity_poly.pdbx_strand_id
1 'polypeptide(L)'
;MDHFRLRKYRGPEVWARVRLAYEAGESGPSVAQRFDIGLANLRKKCRLEGWSRRHQAERSDRELPGDRIAATFAASDPRSEGPVDREAALMACLDHAAAAMARGEGPAALAALKAARAYTELTGQLRDPEAEAEQTAARWAAIEALCRSDAVETEARKLAEGMLLGTPQQTHHQTAVMYHWRAEHLGPEAAAADHARALADGSAKYYWDEAGVLWPLEPSVMHRLGRPATDEG
;
A
#
# COMPACT_ATOMS: atom_id res chain seq x y z
N MET A 1 4.60 19.90 59.00
CA MET A 1 5.14 18.64 59.57
C MET A 1 6.22 18.15 58.62
N ASP A 2 7.47 18.44 58.95
CA ASP A 2 8.60 18.01 58.13
C ASP A 2 8.77 16.49 58.25
N HIS A 3 8.63 15.80 57.12
CA HIS A 3 8.93 14.38 57.02
C HIS A 3 10.45 14.20 57.10
N PHE A 4 10.97 13.92 58.30
CA PHE A 4 12.31 13.39 58.46
C PHE A 4 12.37 12.02 57.79
N ARG A 5 12.74 12.00 56.49
CA ARG A 5 13.12 10.76 55.81
C ARG A 5 14.40 10.26 56.47
N LEU A 6 14.26 9.32 57.40
CA LEU A 6 15.37 8.53 57.93
C LEU A 6 16.16 7.98 56.75
N ARG A 7 17.31 8.60 56.49
CA ARG A 7 18.19 8.22 55.39
C ARG A 7 18.73 6.84 55.74
N LYS A 8 18.21 5.80 55.08
CA LYS A 8 18.66 4.41 55.24
C LYS A 8 20.18 4.37 55.04
N TYR A 9 20.93 4.37 56.13
CA TYR A 9 22.38 4.24 56.09
C TYR A 9 22.72 2.77 55.85
N ARG A 10 23.69 2.53 54.97
CA ARG A 10 24.24 1.21 54.71
C ARG A 10 25.71 1.24 55.09
N GLY A 11 26.08 0.32 55.98
CA GLY A 11 27.45 0.17 56.43
C GLY A 11 28.42 -0.19 55.29
N PRO A 12 29.73 -0.03 55.52
CA PRO A 12 30.77 -0.26 54.50
C PRO A 12 30.73 -1.68 53.93
N GLU A 13 30.40 -2.69 54.73
CA GLU A 13 30.29 -4.09 54.30
C GLU A 13 29.17 -4.34 53.28
N VAL A 14 28.06 -3.61 53.40
CA VAL A 14 26.97 -3.69 52.42
C VAL A 14 27.43 -3.07 51.09
N TRP A 15 28.12 -1.93 51.15
CA TRP A 15 28.66 -1.30 49.94
C TRP A 15 29.75 -2.13 49.26
N ALA A 16 30.56 -2.89 50.01
CA ALA A 16 31.50 -3.84 49.44
C ALA A 16 30.78 -4.95 48.65
N ARG A 17 29.70 -5.52 49.20
CA ARG A 17 28.89 -6.54 48.50
C ARG A 17 28.14 -5.97 47.30
N VAL A 18 27.63 -4.74 47.41
CA VAL A 18 27.00 -4.01 46.29
C VAL A 18 28.00 -3.80 45.16
N ARG A 19 29.24 -3.40 45.49
CA ARG A 19 30.31 -3.22 44.51
C ARG A 19 30.62 -4.54 43.78
N LEU A 20 30.83 -5.62 44.53
CA LEU A 20 31.07 -6.94 43.95
C LEU A 20 29.96 -7.37 42.99
N ALA A 21 28.69 -7.19 43.38
CA ALA A 21 27.55 -7.52 42.51
C ALA A 21 27.48 -6.63 41.25
N TYR A 22 27.73 -5.33 41.40
CA TYR A 22 27.72 -4.38 40.29
C TYR A 22 28.86 -4.61 39.29
N GLU A 23 30.08 -4.87 39.77
CA GLU A 23 31.25 -5.17 38.95
C GLU A 23 31.18 -6.57 38.32
N ALA A 24 30.47 -7.52 38.96
CA ALA A 24 30.15 -8.82 38.38
C ALA A 24 29.10 -8.76 37.24
N GLY A 25 28.49 -7.59 37.00
CA GLY A 25 27.59 -7.36 35.86
C GLY A 25 26.10 -7.40 36.18
N GLU A 26 25.70 -7.50 37.45
CA GLU A 26 24.30 -7.37 37.84
C GLU A 26 23.78 -5.95 37.50
N SER A 27 22.54 -5.85 36.98
CA SER A 27 22.00 -4.56 36.54
C SER A 27 21.80 -3.59 37.71
N GLY A 28 22.01 -2.29 37.47
CA GLY A 28 21.84 -1.26 38.50
C GLY A 28 20.50 -1.31 39.25
N PRO A 29 19.35 -1.47 38.56
CA PRO A 29 18.05 -1.67 39.22
C PRO A 29 17.97 -2.95 40.07
N SER A 30 18.53 -4.06 39.60
CA SER A 30 18.56 -5.34 40.34
C SER A 30 19.40 -5.22 41.61
N VAL A 31 20.61 -4.65 41.51
CA VAL A 31 21.48 -4.37 42.67
C VAL A 31 20.79 -3.43 43.66
N ALA A 32 20.12 -2.39 43.15
CA ALA A 32 19.39 -1.44 43.97
C ALA A 32 18.26 -2.11 44.78
N GLN A 33 17.49 -2.99 44.13
CA GLN A 33 16.43 -3.75 44.77
C GLN A 33 16.98 -4.77 45.78
N ARG A 34 18.00 -5.54 45.39
CA ARG A 34 18.60 -6.63 46.19
C ARG A 34 19.20 -6.15 47.50
N PHE A 35 19.83 -4.98 47.50
CA PHE A 35 20.47 -4.41 48.68
C PHE A 35 19.64 -3.29 49.35
N ASP A 36 18.39 -3.09 48.92
CA ASP A 36 17.48 -2.03 49.37
C ASP A 36 18.18 -0.67 49.41
N ILE A 37 18.80 -0.28 48.29
CA ILE A 37 19.46 1.02 48.10
C ILE A 37 18.78 1.79 46.97
N GLY A 38 18.73 3.12 47.10
CA GLY A 38 18.24 3.96 46.03
C GLY A 38 19.18 3.94 44.82
N LEU A 39 18.63 3.76 43.61
CA LEU A 39 19.40 3.76 42.36
C LEU A 39 20.24 5.03 42.18
N ALA A 40 19.73 6.18 42.61
CA ALA A 40 20.47 7.45 42.59
C ALA A 40 21.71 7.44 43.52
N ASN A 41 21.61 6.82 44.70
CA ASN A 41 22.73 6.68 45.62
C ASN A 41 23.78 5.71 45.07
N LEU A 42 23.34 4.59 44.47
CA LEU A 42 24.23 3.66 43.79
C LEU A 42 25.02 4.37 42.68
N ARG A 43 24.34 5.10 41.79
CA ARG A 43 24.99 5.87 40.71
C ARG A 43 25.98 6.91 41.24
N LYS A 44 25.62 7.61 42.33
CA LYS A 44 26.51 8.57 42.99
C LYS A 44 27.77 7.89 43.54
N LYS A 45 27.63 6.75 44.22
CA LYS A 45 28.73 5.92 44.73
C LYS A 45 29.63 5.42 43.60
N CYS A 46 29.06 4.85 42.54
CA CYS A 46 29.83 4.38 41.38
C CYS A 46 30.68 5.50 40.75
N ARG A 47 30.13 6.72 40.63
CA ARG A 47 30.86 7.86 40.07
C ARG A 47 31.98 8.34 40.98
N LEU A 48 31.72 8.44 42.28
CA LEU A 48 32.70 8.93 43.26
C LEU A 48 33.85 7.94 43.47
N GLU A 49 33.57 6.64 43.40
CA GLU A 49 34.55 5.59 43.69
C GLU A 49 35.04 4.85 42.42
N GLY A 50 34.66 5.34 41.25
CA GLY A 50 35.14 4.85 39.95
C GLY A 50 34.69 3.43 39.60
N TRP A 51 33.59 2.93 40.16
CA TRP A 51 33.11 1.56 39.89
C TRP A 51 32.69 1.44 38.42
N SER A 52 33.28 0.47 37.72
CA SER A 52 33.11 0.33 36.28
C SER A 52 32.90 -1.12 35.89
N ARG A 53 32.09 -1.33 34.85
CA ARG A 53 31.91 -2.62 34.16
C ARG A 53 32.87 -2.77 32.98
N ARG A 54 33.88 -1.90 32.85
CA ARG A 54 34.86 -1.88 31.76
C ARG A 54 35.57 -3.23 31.57
N HIS A 55 35.96 -3.89 32.65
CA HIS A 55 36.55 -5.24 32.56
C HIS A 55 35.57 -6.26 31.96
N GLN A 56 34.26 -6.11 32.15
CA GLN A 56 33.25 -6.97 31.54
C GLN A 56 33.09 -6.65 30.04
N ALA A 57 33.08 -5.37 29.66
CA ALA A 57 33.10 -4.98 28.25
C ALA A 57 34.35 -5.52 27.54
N GLU A 58 35.54 -5.37 28.14
CA GLU A 58 36.80 -5.89 27.60
C GLU A 58 36.84 -7.43 27.54
N ARG A 59 36.19 -8.12 28.48
CA ARG A 59 36.03 -9.59 28.45
C ARG A 59 35.04 -10.02 27.36
N SER A 60 33.87 -9.38 27.27
CA SER A 60 32.90 -9.61 26.20
C SER A 60 33.52 -9.37 24.83
N ASP A 61 34.31 -8.31 24.66
CA ASP A 61 35.00 -8.00 23.42
C ASP A 61 36.03 -9.08 23.03
N ARG A 62 36.69 -9.70 24.03
CA ARG A 62 37.64 -10.80 23.83
C ARG A 62 36.95 -12.15 23.57
N GLU A 63 35.78 -12.37 24.16
CA GLU A 63 34.99 -13.59 24.03
C GLU A 63 34.12 -13.61 22.77
N LEU A 64 33.99 -12.48 22.05
CA LEU A 64 33.42 -12.45 20.71
C LEU A 64 34.34 -13.26 19.76
N PRO A 65 33.87 -14.36 19.17
CA PRO A 65 34.67 -15.12 18.22
C PRO A 65 34.79 -14.30 16.93
N GLY A 66 35.94 -13.64 16.75
CA GLY A 66 36.25 -12.82 15.57
C GLY A 66 36.05 -13.58 14.25
N ASP A 67 36.34 -14.88 14.25
CA ASP A 67 36.22 -15.73 13.06
C ASP A 67 34.77 -16.04 12.67
N ARG A 68 33.82 -16.07 13.63
CA ARG A 68 32.41 -16.33 13.31
C ARG A 68 31.71 -15.11 12.74
N ILE A 69 32.03 -13.91 13.22
CA ILE A 69 31.46 -12.67 12.67
C ILE A 69 31.99 -12.47 11.25
N ALA A 70 33.30 -12.61 11.04
CA ALA A 70 33.91 -12.55 9.70
C ALA A 70 33.34 -13.62 8.75
N ALA A 71 33.15 -14.86 9.21
CA ALA A 71 32.55 -15.92 8.39
C ALA A 71 31.06 -15.70 8.09
N THR A 72 30.31 -15.06 8.99
CA THR A 72 28.88 -14.74 8.75
C THR A 72 28.74 -13.61 7.72
N PHE A 73 29.65 -12.64 7.72
CA PHE A 73 29.72 -11.61 6.68
C PHE A 73 30.27 -12.15 5.34
N ALA A 74 31.19 -13.12 5.38
CA ALA A 74 31.76 -13.74 4.17
C ALA A 74 30.83 -14.79 3.53
N ALA A 75 29.94 -15.42 4.30
CA ALA A 75 28.93 -16.36 3.81
C ALA A 75 27.64 -15.69 3.30
N SER A 76 27.49 -14.38 3.56
CA SER A 76 26.47 -13.58 2.89
C SER A 76 27.01 -13.26 1.50
N ASP A 77 26.40 -13.83 0.46
CA ASP A 77 26.73 -13.50 -0.93
C ASP A 77 26.62 -11.98 -1.12
N PRO A 78 27.72 -11.25 -1.38
CA PRO A 78 27.68 -9.80 -1.56
C PRO A 78 26.96 -9.39 -2.85
N ARG A 79 26.41 -10.35 -3.61
CA ARG A 79 25.74 -10.13 -4.90
C ARG A 79 24.32 -10.69 -4.96
N SER A 80 23.42 -10.20 -4.12
CA SER A 80 22.05 -10.03 -4.61
C SER A 80 21.98 -8.72 -5.39
N GLU A 81 22.52 -8.71 -6.61
CA GLU A 81 22.59 -7.54 -7.52
C GLU A 81 21.21 -7.20 -8.16
N GLY A 82 20.12 -7.79 -7.69
CA GLY A 82 18.76 -7.37 -8.07
C GLY A 82 18.34 -6.11 -7.31
N PRO A 83 17.55 -5.21 -7.91
CA PRO A 83 16.90 -4.15 -7.15
C PRO A 83 16.07 -4.81 -6.05
N VAL A 84 16.49 -4.62 -4.79
CA VAL A 84 15.74 -5.11 -3.64
C VAL A 84 14.44 -4.30 -3.58
N ASP A 85 13.33 -4.97 -3.86
CA ASP A 85 12.02 -4.39 -3.62
C ASP A 85 11.91 -4.02 -2.14
N ARG A 86 11.78 -2.73 -1.89
CA ARG A 86 11.82 -2.14 -0.55
C ARG A 86 10.64 -2.62 0.29
N GLU A 87 9.50 -2.81 -0.34
CA GLU A 87 8.30 -3.31 0.31
C GLU A 87 8.48 -4.78 0.70
N ALA A 88 8.98 -5.61 -0.22
CA ALA A 88 9.30 -7.00 0.05
C ALA A 88 10.35 -7.16 1.17
N ALA A 89 11.39 -6.30 1.20
CA ALA A 89 12.40 -6.32 2.25
C ALA A 89 11.84 -5.96 3.63
N LEU A 90 10.95 -4.95 3.69
CA LEU A 90 10.27 -4.58 4.93
C LEU A 90 9.37 -5.73 5.43
N MET A 91 8.59 -6.33 4.54
CA MET A 91 7.74 -7.47 4.86
C MET A 91 8.56 -8.65 5.40
N ALA A 92 9.69 -8.97 4.78
CA ALA A 92 10.59 -10.01 5.28
C ALA A 92 11.12 -9.73 6.70
N CYS A 93 11.41 -8.47 7.04
CA CYS A 93 11.84 -8.09 8.38
C CYS A 93 10.71 -8.25 9.42
N LEU A 94 9.48 -7.92 9.04
CA LEU A 94 8.29 -8.06 9.89
C LEU A 94 7.94 -9.54 10.11
N ASP A 95 8.00 -10.36 9.06
CA ASP A 95 7.80 -11.81 9.14
C ASP A 95 8.82 -12.46 10.07
N HIS A 96 10.09 -12.03 9.98
CA HIS A 96 11.14 -12.49 10.88
C HIS A 96 10.87 -12.11 12.35
N ALA A 97 10.38 -10.89 12.59
CA ALA A 97 10.01 -10.45 13.94
C ALA A 97 8.82 -11.27 14.49
N ALA A 98 7.82 -11.56 13.66
CA ALA A 98 6.68 -12.37 14.02
C ALA A 98 7.09 -13.82 14.36
N ALA A 99 7.97 -14.42 13.57
CA ALA A 99 8.51 -15.75 13.84
C ALA A 99 9.31 -15.80 15.15
N ALA A 100 10.13 -14.79 15.44
CA ALA A 100 10.87 -14.69 16.69
C ALA A 100 9.93 -14.52 17.91
N MET A 101 8.85 -13.75 17.78
CA MET A 101 7.83 -13.63 18.82
C MET A 101 7.15 -14.97 19.11
N ALA A 102 6.77 -15.72 18.07
CA ALA A 102 6.13 -17.03 18.21
C ALA A 102 7.02 -18.05 18.93
N ARG A 103 8.35 -17.93 18.81
CA ARG A 103 9.33 -18.77 19.51
C ARG A 103 9.69 -18.28 20.93
N GLY A 104 9.13 -17.16 21.39
CA GLY A 104 9.48 -16.56 22.69
C GLY A 104 10.82 -15.83 22.71
N GLU A 105 11.40 -15.54 21.54
CA GLU A 105 12.70 -14.89 21.38
C GLU A 105 12.55 -13.36 21.39
N GLY A 106 12.05 -12.81 22.52
CA GLY A 106 11.75 -11.39 22.67
C GLY A 106 12.87 -10.42 22.24
N PRO A 107 14.15 -10.67 22.59
CA PRO A 107 15.26 -9.85 22.12
C PRO A 107 15.46 -9.84 20.60
N ALA A 108 15.27 -10.99 19.94
CA ALA A 108 15.43 -11.12 18.48
C ALA A 108 14.29 -10.42 17.74
N ALA A 109 13.06 -10.56 18.22
CA ALA A 109 11.91 -9.84 17.70
C ALA A 109 12.07 -8.31 17.82
N LEU A 110 12.55 -7.84 18.97
CA LEU A 110 12.80 -6.41 19.19
C LEU A 110 13.91 -5.88 18.26
N ALA A 111 14.95 -6.67 18.00
CA ALA A 111 16.00 -6.30 17.06
C ALA A 111 15.47 -6.18 15.62
N ALA A 112 14.67 -7.15 15.17
CA ALA A 112 14.04 -7.13 13.84
C ALA A 112 13.09 -5.93 13.65
N LEU A 113 12.27 -5.60 14.65
CA LEU A 113 11.40 -4.41 14.61
C LEU A 113 12.18 -3.10 14.55
N LYS A 114 13.30 -3.00 15.28
CA LYS A 114 14.18 -1.82 15.23
C LYS A 114 14.85 -1.68 13.86
N ALA A 115 15.28 -2.79 13.26
CA ALA A 115 15.84 -2.80 11.91
C ALA A 115 14.80 -2.37 10.87
N ALA A 116 13.58 -2.92 10.93
CA ALA A 116 12.47 -2.52 10.06
C ALA A 116 12.16 -1.02 10.17
N ARG A 117 12.12 -0.49 11.40
CA ARG A 117 11.90 0.94 11.65
C ARG A 117 13.02 1.80 11.07
N ALA A 118 14.28 1.46 11.35
CA ALA A 118 15.43 2.21 10.82
C ALA A 118 15.45 2.19 9.28
N TYR A 119 15.09 1.05 8.68
CA TYR A 119 14.94 0.92 7.24
C TYR A 119 13.85 1.83 6.68
N THR A 120 12.67 1.88 7.30
CA THR A 120 11.58 2.79 6.87
C THR A 120 11.95 4.27 7.03
N GLU A 121 12.64 4.64 8.12
CA GLU A 121 13.09 6.01 8.34
C GLU A 121 14.11 6.44 7.28
N LEU A 122 15.10 5.58 7.00
CA LEU A 122 16.15 5.86 6.01
C LEU A 122 15.58 5.90 4.59
N THR A 123 14.72 4.94 4.23
CA THR A 123 14.12 4.88 2.90
C THR A 123 13.11 6.00 2.69
N GLY A 124 12.37 6.40 3.74
CA GLY A 124 11.49 7.57 3.72
C GLY A 124 12.25 8.88 3.48
N GLN A 125 13.46 9.01 4.01
CA GLN A 125 14.34 10.16 3.75
C GLN A 125 14.94 10.16 2.33
N LEU A 126 15.06 8.98 1.71
CA LEU A 126 15.56 8.80 0.34
C LEU A 126 14.42 8.84 -0.70
N ARG A 127 13.16 8.97 -0.28
CA ARG A 127 12.04 9.14 -1.20
C ARG A 127 12.06 10.55 -1.76
N ASP A 128 11.97 10.63 -3.07
CA ASP A 128 11.60 11.85 -3.76
C ASP A 128 10.06 11.88 -3.84
N PRO A 129 9.39 12.75 -3.07
CA PRO A 129 7.93 12.81 -3.05
C PRO A 129 7.35 13.23 -4.40
N GLU A 130 8.11 13.96 -5.22
CA GLU A 130 7.68 14.38 -6.54
C GLU A 130 7.65 13.19 -7.52
N ALA A 131 8.70 12.36 -7.50
CA ALA A 131 8.74 11.12 -8.27
C ALA A 131 7.66 10.11 -7.84
N GLU A 132 7.34 10.02 -6.54
CA GLU A 132 6.24 9.16 -6.07
C GLU A 132 4.86 9.67 -6.50
N ALA A 133 4.64 10.99 -6.48
CA ALA A 133 3.42 11.60 -6.97
C ALA A 133 3.25 11.37 -8.47
N GLU A 134 4.31 11.54 -9.26
CA GLU A 134 4.31 11.28 -10.71
C GLU A 134 4.00 9.81 -11.01
N GLN A 135 4.65 8.87 -10.31
CA GLN A 135 4.42 7.44 -10.50
C GLN A 135 3.00 7.03 -10.09
N THR A 136 2.46 7.65 -9.04
CA THR A 136 1.07 7.44 -8.61
C THR A 136 0.08 7.99 -9.64
N ALA A 137 0.31 9.20 -10.17
CA ALA A 137 -0.51 9.79 -11.22
C ALA A 137 -0.48 8.95 -12.50
N ALA A 138 0.69 8.45 -12.90
CA ALA A 138 0.83 7.57 -14.06
C ALA A 138 0.04 6.25 -13.89
N ARG A 139 0.07 5.65 -12.69
CA ARG A 139 -0.72 4.45 -12.37
C ARG A 139 -2.22 4.73 -12.47
N TRP A 140 -2.70 5.84 -11.91
CA TRP A 140 -4.12 6.22 -12.01
C TRP A 140 -4.55 6.48 -13.45
N ALA A 141 -3.72 7.18 -14.24
CA ALA A 141 -3.99 7.41 -15.66
C ALA A 141 -4.07 6.10 -16.47
N ALA A 142 -3.21 5.12 -16.15
CA ALA A 142 -3.26 3.79 -16.78
C ALA A 142 -4.55 3.03 -16.43
N ILE A 143 -4.98 3.08 -15.17
CA ILE A 143 -6.26 2.49 -14.74
C ILE A 143 -7.43 3.17 -15.45
N GLU A 144 -7.43 4.49 -15.53
CA GLU A 144 -8.47 5.24 -16.23
C GLU A 144 -8.53 4.87 -17.73
N ALA A 145 -7.37 4.74 -18.39
CA ALA A 145 -7.29 4.32 -19.78
C ALA A 145 -7.86 2.90 -19.99
N LEU A 146 -7.55 1.96 -19.09
CA LEU A 146 -8.11 0.61 -19.11
C LEU A 146 -9.63 0.62 -18.94
N CYS A 147 -10.14 1.34 -17.94
CA CYS A 147 -11.58 1.49 -17.73
C CYS A 147 -12.28 2.13 -18.93
N ARG A 148 -11.65 3.11 -19.57
CA ARG A 148 -12.18 3.75 -20.79
C ARG A 148 -12.21 2.77 -21.95
N SER A 149 -11.19 1.94 -22.12
CA SER A 149 -11.14 0.91 -23.17
C SER A 149 -12.24 -0.13 -22.97
N ASP A 150 -12.41 -0.64 -21.75
CA ASP A 150 -13.44 -1.63 -21.42
C ASP A 150 -14.87 -1.08 -21.61
N ALA A 151 -15.08 0.19 -21.25
CA ALA A 151 -16.34 0.89 -21.52
C ALA A 151 -16.61 1.01 -23.02
N VAL A 152 -15.60 1.35 -23.83
CA VAL A 152 -15.73 1.42 -25.30
C VAL A 152 -16.06 0.06 -25.89
N GLU A 153 -15.37 -1.01 -25.47
CA GLU A 153 -15.64 -2.37 -25.96
C GLU A 153 -17.04 -2.85 -25.58
N THR A 154 -17.49 -2.54 -24.37
CA THR A 154 -18.83 -2.88 -23.90
C THR A 154 -19.91 -2.16 -24.70
N GLU A 155 -19.74 -0.85 -24.95
CA GLU A 155 -20.68 -0.09 -25.77
C GLU A 155 -20.66 -0.53 -27.24
N ALA A 156 -19.49 -0.84 -27.80
CA ALA A 156 -19.37 -1.38 -29.16
C ALA A 156 -20.10 -2.72 -29.31
N ARG A 157 -20.00 -3.60 -28.30
CA ARG A 157 -20.71 -4.89 -28.26
C ARG A 157 -22.22 -4.72 -28.19
N LYS A 158 -22.73 -3.83 -27.32
CA LYS A 158 -24.17 -3.53 -27.26
C LYS A 158 -24.70 -2.98 -28.58
N LEU A 159 -23.94 -2.08 -29.21
CA LEU A 159 -24.28 -1.54 -30.53
C LEU A 159 -24.36 -2.65 -31.57
N ALA A 160 -23.34 -3.53 -31.64
CA ALA A 160 -23.31 -4.66 -32.56
C ALA A 160 -24.47 -5.63 -32.34
N GLU A 161 -24.78 -5.97 -31.07
CA GLU A 161 -25.91 -6.83 -30.74
C GLU A 161 -27.24 -6.23 -31.20
N GLY A 162 -27.47 -4.94 -30.95
CA GLY A 162 -28.70 -4.31 -31.40
C GLY A 162 -28.76 -4.10 -32.91
N MET A 163 -27.63 -3.93 -33.60
CA MET A 163 -27.56 -3.97 -35.07
C MET A 163 -27.98 -5.32 -35.63
N LEU A 164 -27.69 -6.43 -34.96
CA LEU A 164 -28.13 -7.76 -35.40
C LEU A 164 -29.61 -8.02 -35.07
N LEU A 165 -30.05 -7.60 -33.88
CA LEU A 165 -31.41 -7.88 -33.38
C LEU A 165 -32.47 -6.82 -33.80
N GLY A 166 -32.03 -5.71 -34.39
CA GLY A 166 -32.87 -4.56 -34.72
C GLY A 166 -33.44 -3.86 -33.49
N THR A 167 -32.78 -3.98 -32.34
CA THR A 167 -33.23 -3.31 -31.11
C THR A 167 -32.78 -1.85 -31.12
N PRO A 168 -33.68 -0.88 -30.88
CA PRO A 168 -33.31 0.52 -30.78
C PRO A 168 -32.17 0.74 -29.77
N GLN A 169 -31.25 1.63 -30.13
CA GLN A 169 -30.08 1.99 -29.33
C GLN A 169 -30.41 3.09 -28.33
N GLN A 170 -29.50 3.36 -27.39
CA GLN A 170 -29.70 4.37 -26.34
C GLN A 170 -29.97 5.77 -26.90
N THR A 171 -29.43 6.10 -28.07
CA THR A 171 -29.60 7.40 -28.71
C THR A 171 -30.25 7.27 -30.08
N HIS A 172 -31.04 8.28 -30.47
CA HIS A 172 -31.62 8.32 -31.83
C HIS A 172 -30.53 8.28 -32.91
N HIS A 173 -29.37 8.91 -32.67
CA HIS A 173 -28.23 8.85 -33.60
C HIS A 173 -27.75 7.41 -33.84
N GLN A 174 -27.50 6.64 -32.77
CA GLN A 174 -27.08 5.25 -32.89
C GLN A 174 -28.14 4.38 -33.57
N THR A 175 -29.43 4.61 -33.25
CA THR A 175 -30.54 3.90 -33.90
C THR A 175 -30.64 4.21 -35.40
N ALA A 176 -30.40 5.46 -35.82
CA ALA A 176 -30.38 5.82 -37.23
C ALA A 176 -29.22 5.13 -37.98
N VAL A 177 -28.01 5.15 -37.42
CA VAL A 177 -26.84 4.44 -37.97
C VAL A 177 -27.12 2.94 -38.08
N MET A 178 -27.75 2.36 -37.05
CA MET A 178 -28.16 0.96 -37.03
C MET A 178 -29.11 0.62 -38.19
N TYR A 179 -30.15 1.42 -38.43
CA TYR A 179 -31.09 1.17 -39.52
C TYR A 179 -30.44 1.25 -40.90
N HIS A 180 -29.54 2.22 -41.11
CA HIS A 180 -28.76 2.31 -42.36
C HIS A 180 -27.89 1.08 -42.57
N TRP A 181 -27.14 0.67 -41.54
CA TRP A 181 -26.31 -0.52 -41.63
C TRP A 181 -27.13 -1.77 -41.92
N ARG A 182 -28.27 -1.96 -41.23
CA ARG A 182 -29.15 -3.12 -41.42
C ARG A 182 -29.75 -3.14 -42.83
N ALA A 183 -30.18 -1.99 -43.35
CA ALA A 183 -30.68 -1.89 -44.72
C ALA A 183 -29.61 -2.27 -45.76
N GLU A 184 -28.37 -1.84 -45.54
CA GLU A 184 -27.23 -2.13 -46.43
C GLU A 184 -26.76 -3.59 -46.33
N HIS A 185 -26.70 -4.17 -45.13
CA HIS A 185 -26.03 -5.46 -44.88
C HIS A 185 -26.99 -6.65 -44.73
N LEU A 186 -28.21 -6.43 -44.25
CA LEU A 186 -29.23 -7.47 -44.06
C LEU A 186 -30.34 -7.38 -45.10
N GLY A 187 -30.38 -6.31 -45.89
CA GLY A 187 -31.27 -6.13 -47.03
C GLY A 187 -32.66 -5.60 -46.67
N PRO A 188 -33.56 -5.57 -47.67
CA PRO A 188 -34.82 -4.82 -47.58
C PRO A 188 -35.83 -5.41 -46.59
N GLU A 189 -35.79 -6.73 -46.32
CA GLU A 189 -36.68 -7.36 -45.35
C GLU A 189 -36.40 -6.88 -43.92
N ALA A 190 -35.11 -6.72 -43.57
CA ALA A 190 -34.71 -6.17 -42.28
C ALA A 190 -35.15 -4.71 -42.14
N ALA A 191 -34.94 -3.89 -43.18
CA ALA A 191 -35.36 -2.49 -43.19
C ALA A 191 -36.89 -2.33 -43.06
N ALA A 192 -37.68 -3.21 -43.70
CA ALA A 192 -39.13 -3.20 -43.57
C ALA A 192 -39.59 -3.60 -42.16
N ALA A 193 -38.95 -4.60 -41.54
CA ALA A 193 -39.23 -5.01 -40.16
C ALA A 193 -38.86 -3.91 -39.15
N ASP A 194 -37.76 -3.21 -39.38
CA ASP A 194 -37.32 -2.07 -38.57
C ASP A 194 -38.30 -0.89 -38.67
N HIS A 195 -38.74 -0.55 -39.88
CA HIS A 195 -39.76 0.48 -40.12
C HIS A 195 -41.10 0.12 -39.45
N ALA A 196 -41.56 -1.13 -39.58
CA ALA A 196 -42.78 -1.60 -38.92
C ALA A 196 -42.71 -1.48 -37.39
N ARG A 197 -41.54 -1.78 -36.81
CA ARG A 197 -41.29 -1.65 -35.37
C ARG A 197 -41.33 -0.19 -34.92
N ALA A 198 -40.66 0.69 -35.67
CA ALA A 198 -40.64 2.11 -35.39
C ALA A 198 -42.02 2.78 -35.58
N LEU A 199 -42.87 2.24 -36.47
CA LEU A 199 -44.27 2.67 -36.56
C LEU A 199 -45.05 2.24 -35.32
N ALA A 200 -44.84 1.01 -34.84
CA ALA A 200 -45.55 0.48 -33.68
C ALA A 200 -45.22 1.24 -32.37
N ASP A 201 -43.98 1.71 -32.21
CA ASP A 201 -43.55 2.49 -31.04
C ASP A 201 -43.64 4.02 -31.24
N GLY A 202 -44.09 4.48 -32.42
CA GLY A 202 -44.26 5.89 -32.75
C GLY A 202 -42.95 6.64 -33.01
N SER A 203 -41.81 5.95 -33.08
CA SER A 203 -40.50 6.54 -33.36
C SER A 203 -40.20 6.73 -34.85
N ALA A 204 -41.04 6.18 -35.75
CA ALA A 204 -40.80 6.24 -37.20
C ALA A 204 -40.57 7.66 -37.73
N LYS A 205 -41.28 8.65 -37.19
CA LYS A 205 -41.17 10.08 -37.55
C LYS A 205 -39.76 10.66 -37.39
N TYR A 206 -38.90 10.02 -36.60
CA TYR A 206 -37.52 10.46 -36.40
C TYR A 206 -36.59 9.95 -37.51
N TYR A 207 -36.88 8.80 -38.12
CA TYR A 207 -35.93 8.12 -38.99
C TYR A 207 -36.41 7.95 -40.44
N TRP A 208 -37.72 8.03 -40.69
CA TRP A 208 -38.30 7.92 -42.02
C TRP A 208 -39.07 9.19 -42.40
N ASP A 209 -39.17 9.43 -43.70
CA ASP A 209 -40.10 10.40 -44.28
C ASP A 209 -41.52 9.84 -44.42
N GLU A 210 -42.46 10.65 -44.92
CA GLU A 210 -43.86 10.24 -45.13
C GLU A 210 -44.02 9.11 -46.15
N ALA A 211 -43.04 8.92 -47.04
CA ALA A 211 -43.04 7.84 -48.03
C ALA A 211 -42.43 6.53 -47.47
N GLY A 212 -41.96 6.53 -46.21
CA GLY A 212 -41.31 5.38 -45.59
C GLY A 212 -39.86 5.20 -46.06
N VAL A 213 -39.22 6.26 -46.55
CA VAL A 213 -37.80 6.26 -46.93
C VAL A 213 -36.97 6.78 -45.75
N LEU A 214 -35.90 6.06 -45.43
CA LEU A 214 -35.01 6.39 -44.31
C LEU A 214 -34.28 7.71 -44.60
N TRP A 215 -34.27 8.65 -43.66
CA TRP A 215 -33.53 9.91 -43.78
C TRP A 215 -32.02 9.64 -43.94
N PRO A 216 -31.29 10.37 -44.79
CA PRO A 216 -29.86 10.17 -44.97
C PRO A 216 -29.07 10.52 -43.71
N LEU A 217 -27.91 9.88 -43.52
CA LEU A 217 -27.01 10.12 -42.38
C LEU A 217 -26.22 11.45 -42.48
N GLU A 218 -26.87 12.53 -42.87
CA GLU A 218 -26.22 13.84 -43.00
C GLU A 218 -26.08 14.53 -41.62
N PRO A 219 -25.02 15.31 -41.38
CA PRO A 219 -24.81 16.00 -40.10
C PRO A 219 -26.00 16.87 -39.66
N SER A 220 -26.73 17.47 -40.61
CA SER A 220 -27.92 18.30 -40.37
C SER A 220 -29.14 17.48 -39.91
N VAL A 221 -29.27 16.23 -40.35
CA VAL A 221 -30.27 15.27 -39.89
C VAL A 221 -29.89 14.74 -38.51
N MET A 222 -28.61 14.42 -38.32
CA MET A 222 -28.09 13.93 -37.04
C MET A 222 -28.18 14.97 -35.92
N HIS A 223 -28.00 16.25 -36.23
CA HIS A 223 -28.21 17.34 -35.26
C HIS A 223 -29.68 17.44 -34.81
N ARG A 224 -30.66 17.10 -35.65
CA ARG A 224 -32.08 17.04 -35.25
C ARG A 224 -32.38 15.86 -34.33
N LEU A 225 -31.67 14.76 -34.50
CA LEU A 225 -31.80 13.54 -33.68
C LEU A 225 -31.02 13.61 -32.35
N GLY A 226 -30.04 14.50 -32.24
CA GLY A 226 -29.20 14.68 -31.05
C GLY A 226 -29.76 15.59 -29.96
N ARG A 227 -30.94 16.19 -30.13
CA ARG A 227 -31.60 16.90 -29.03
C ARG A 227 -32.21 15.88 -28.06
N PRO A 228 -31.95 15.98 -26.74
CA PRO A 228 -32.65 15.16 -25.78
C PRO A 228 -34.16 15.41 -25.89
N ALA A 229 -34.94 14.35 -25.69
CA ALA A 229 -36.39 14.42 -25.56
C ALA A 229 -36.76 15.10 -24.23
N THR A 230 -36.47 16.39 -24.10
CA THR A 230 -36.96 17.23 -23.01
C THR A 230 -37.97 18.22 -23.58
N ASP A 231 -39.20 18.06 -23.10
CA ASP A 231 -40.30 19.02 -23.04
C ASP A 231 -40.74 19.71 -24.34
N GLU A 232 -41.70 19.08 -25.02
CA GLU A 232 -42.85 19.80 -25.57
C GLU A 232 -44.14 19.11 -25.07
N GLY A 233 -44.60 19.60 -23.92
CA GLY A 233 -45.96 19.46 -23.39
C GLY A 233 -46.49 20.85 -23.05
#